data_AF-A0A0N1BI51-F1
#
_entry.id   AF-A0A0N1BI51-F1
#
_cell.length_a   1.000
_cell.length_b   1.000
_cell.length_c   1.000
_cell.angle_alpha   90.00
_cell.angle_beta   90.00
_cell.angle_gamma   90.00
#
_symmetry.space_group_name_H-M   'P 1'
#
loop_
_entity.id
_entity.type
_entity.pdbx_description
1 polymer ?
#
loop_
_entity_poly.entity_id
_entity_poly.type
_entity_poly.pdbx_seq_one_letter_code
_entity_poly.pdbx_strand_id
1 'polypeptide(L)' 'GDVKTSEALPADEGWARAALEVRLSHTQLAGLLARLNRMKPALAVDGLTVVAEDALTNPKSDLLDVRLEATAPFVPAR' A
#
# COMPACT_ATOMS: atom_id res chain seq x y z
N GLY A 1 5.29 11.62 1.77
CA GLY A 1 4.60 10.86 0.73
C GLY A 1 3.23 11.43 0.54
N ASP A 2 2.76 11.43 -0.69
CA ASP A 2 1.49 11.99 -1.14
C ASP A 2 0.59 10.83 -1.58
N VAL A 3 -0.54 10.66 -0.88
CA VAL A 3 -1.53 9.65 -1.27
C VAL A 3 -2.25 10.16 -2.51
N LYS A 4 -2.20 9.37 -3.58
CA LYS A 4 -2.88 9.67 -4.84
C LYS A 4 -4.33 9.18 -4.79
N THR A 5 -4.51 7.92 -4.39
CA THR A 5 -5.82 7.25 -4.40
C THR A 5 -5.87 6.19 -3.30
N SER A 6 -7.05 5.99 -2.71
CA SER A 6 -7.41 4.82 -1.92
C SER A 6 -8.70 4.25 -2.46
N GLU A 7 -8.74 2.94 -2.72
CA GLU A 7 -9.85 2.26 -3.37
C GLU A 7 -10.24 1.00 -2.60
N ALA A 8 -11.54 0.78 -2.42
CA ALA A 8 -12.05 -0.51 -1.94
C ALA A 8 -12.17 -1.48 -3.12
N LEU A 9 -11.57 -2.66 -3.01
CA LEU A 9 -11.59 -3.67 -4.05
C LEU A 9 -12.65 -4.75 -3.75
N PRO A 10 -13.15 -5.46 -4.77
CA PRO A 10 -13.97 -6.65 -4.54
C PRO A 10 -13.23 -7.65 -3.63
N ALA A 11 -13.97 -8.20 -2.67
CA ALA A 11 -13.48 -9.17 -1.69
C ALA A 11 -14.54 -10.25 -1.44
N ASP A 12 -14.08 -11.44 -1.04
CA ASP A 12 -14.95 -12.54 -0.65
C ASP A 12 -15.69 -12.25 0.66
N GLU A 13 -16.78 -12.98 0.93
CA GLU A 13 -17.53 -12.84 2.17
C GLU A 13 -16.63 -13.04 3.41
N GLY A 14 -16.74 -12.13 4.39
CA GLY A 14 -15.90 -12.13 5.59
C GLY A 14 -14.53 -11.46 5.42
N TRP A 15 -14.24 -10.88 4.26
CA TRP A 15 -12.99 -10.19 3.97
C TRP A 15 -13.24 -8.78 3.43
N ALA A 16 -12.28 -7.90 3.68
CA ALA A 16 -12.19 -6.58 3.04
C ALA A 16 -10.85 -6.47 2.33
N ARG A 17 -10.87 -5.90 1.12
CA ARG A 17 -9.67 -5.66 0.32
C ARG A 17 -9.63 -4.21 -0.13
N ALA A 18 -8.43 -3.63 -0.13
CA ALA A 18 -8.22 -2.26 -0.56
C ALA A 18 -6.91 -2.11 -1.35
N ALA A 19 -6.89 -1.11 -2.22
CA ALA A 19 -5.69 -0.61 -2.89
C ALA A 19 -5.35 0.80 -2.38
N LEU A 20 -4.05 1.06 -2.23
CA LEU A 20 -3.49 2.37 -1.93
C LEU A 20 -2.46 2.73 -3.00
N GLU A 21 -2.65 3.87 -3.64
CA GLU A 21 -1.66 4.47 -4.55
C GLU A 21 -1.04 5.69 -3.87
N VAL A 22 0.29 5.68 -3.74
CA VAL A 22 1.02 6.67 -2.98
C VAL A 22 2.37 6.94 -3.63
N ARG A 23 2.79 8.21 -3.64
CA ARG A 23 4.16 8.59 -3.97
C ARG A 23 4.95 8.82 -2.70
N LEU A 24 6.05 8.12 -2.51
CA LEU A 24 6.81 8.19 -1.25
C LEU A 24 8.29 7.83 -1.48
N SER A 25 9.15 8.21 -0.54
CA SER A 25 10.56 7.80 -0.62
C SER A 25 10.76 6.33 -0.23
N HIS A 26 11.89 5.73 -0.61
CA HIS A 26 12.25 4.37 -0.18
C HIS A 26 12.17 4.18 1.35
N THR A 27 12.69 5.13 2.13
CA THR A 27 12.62 5.09 3.61
C THR A 27 11.17 5.13 4.11
N GLN A 28 10.32 5.93 3.46
CA GLN A 28 8.90 6.01 3.79
C GLN A 28 8.16 4.70 3.44
N LEU A 29 8.51 4.05 2.33
CA LEU A 29 7.97 2.74 1.95
C LEU A 29 8.28 1.69 3.01
N ALA A 30 9.55 1.57 3.40
CA ALA A 30 9.99 0.63 4.43
C ALA A 30 9.24 0.87 5.76
N GLY A 31 9.08 2.14 6.14
CA GLY A 31 8.31 2.52 7.32
C GLY A 31 6.82 2.18 7.23
N LEU A 32 6.21 2.35 6.06
CA LEU A 32 4.82 1.96 5.80
C LEU A 32 4.66 0.44 5.95
N LEU A 33 5.45 -0.37 5.23
CA LEU A 33 5.38 -1.83 5.29
C LEU A 33 5.60 -2.35 6.72
N ALA A 34 6.57 -1.78 7.45
CA ALA A 34 6.80 -2.13 8.85
C ALA A 34 5.63 -1.78 9.77
N ARG A 35 4.85 -0.73 9.47
CA ARG A 35 3.62 -0.40 10.22
C ARG A 35 2.50 -1.37 9.89
N LEU A 36 2.27 -1.65 8.61
CA LEU A 36 1.26 -2.61 8.16
C LEU A 36 1.47 -3.99 8.80
N ASN A 37 2.72 -4.47 8.81
CA ASN A 37 3.08 -5.76 9.40
C ASN A 37 2.87 -5.83 10.94
N ARG A 38 2.66 -4.69 11.60
CA ARG A 38 2.39 -4.62 13.05
C ARG A 38 0.93 -4.33 13.38
N MET A 39 0.09 -4.00 12.39
CA MET A 39 -1.31 -3.68 12.64
C MET A 39 -2.14 -4.92 12.99
N LYS A 40 -3.18 -4.70 13.80
CA LYS A 40 -4.20 -5.68 14.14
C LYS A 40 -5.58 -5.13 13.70
N PRO A 41 -6.43 -5.92 13.02
CA PRO A 41 -6.16 -7.27 12.51
C PRO A 41 -5.00 -7.27 11.51
N ALA A 42 -4.33 -8.43 11.38
CA ALA A 42 -3.21 -8.55 10.45
C ALA A 42 -3.70 -8.28 9.03
N LEU A 43 -3.05 -7.35 8.34
CA LEU A 43 -3.26 -7.09 6.93
C LEU A 43 -2.33 -8.00 6.13
N ALA A 44 -2.90 -8.85 5.29
CA ALA A 44 -2.15 -9.55 4.26
C ALA A 44 -1.92 -8.58 3.11
N VAL A 45 -0.66 -8.37 2.72
CA VAL A 45 -0.32 -7.61 1.51
C VAL A 45 -0.35 -8.58 0.34
N ASP A 46 -1.33 -8.43 -0.54
CA ASP A 46 -1.55 -9.32 -1.68
C ASP A 46 -0.75 -8.91 -2.91
N GLY A 47 -0.46 -7.60 -3.02
CA GLY A 47 0.26 -7.03 -4.14
C GLY A 47 1.05 -5.79 -3.75
N LEU A 48 2.27 -5.66 -4.28
CA LEU A 48 3.11 -4.48 -4.16
C LEU A 48 3.77 -4.20 -5.50
N THR A 49 3.37 -3.10 -6.13
CA THR A 49 3.98 -2.57 -7.35
C THR A 49 4.76 -1.31 -7.00
N VAL A 50 6.02 -1.25 -7.41
CA VAL A 50 6.91 -0.11 -7.17
C VAL A 50 7.47 0.35 -8.50
N VAL A 51 7.26 1.62 -8.82
CA VAL A 51 7.76 2.28 -10.03
C VAL A 51 8.69 3.42 -9.63
N ALA A 52 9.92 3.39 -10.14
CA ALA A 52 10.98 4.36 -9.84
C ALA A 52 11.33 5.20 -11.08
N GLU A 53 10.33 5.64 -11.84
CA GLU A 53 10.52 6.41 -13.08
C GLU A 53 11.32 7.71 -12.86
N ASP A 54 11.10 8.39 -11.73
CA ASP A 54 11.85 9.59 -11.39
C ASP A 54 13.36 9.34 -11.31
N ALA A 55 13.78 8.17 -10.81
CA ALA A 55 15.20 7.84 -10.69
C ALA A 55 15.89 7.66 -12.05
N LEU A 56 15.12 7.35 -13.10
CA LEU A 56 15.62 7.22 -14.47
C LEU A 56 15.97 8.59 -15.08
N THR A 57 15.29 9.66 -14.65
CA THR A 57 15.50 11.03 -15.17
C THR A 57 16.29 11.91 -14.20
N ASN A 58 16.24 11.60 -12.91
CA ASN A 58 16.98 12.27 -11.85
C ASN A 58 17.58 11.22 -10.88
N PRO A 59 18.87 10.88 -11.01
CA PRO A 59 19.51 9.84 -10.21
C PRO A 59 19.64 10.19 -8.71
N LYS A 60 19.31 11.43 -8.31
CA LYS A 60 19.23 11.84 -6.91
C LYS A 60 17.83 11.72 -6.32
N SER A 61 16.81 11.43 -7.14
CA SER A 61 15.44 11.23 -6.66
C SER A 61 15.35 9.89 -5.93
N ASP A 62 14.75 9.91 -4.75
CA ASP A 62 14.41 8.71 -3.98
C ASP A 62 12.90 8.41 -3.99
N LEU A 63 12.15 9.15 -4.81
CA LEU A 63 10.70 9.05 -4.92
C LEU A 63 10.28 7.82 -5.73
N LEU A 64 9.29 7.14 -5.20
CA LEU A 64 8.71 5.92 -5.75
C LEU A 64 7.20 6.13 -5.88
N ASP A 65 6.65 5.76 -7.03
CA ASP A 65 5.22 5.56 -7.19
C ASP A 65 4.89 4.12 -6.80
N VAL A 66 4.04 3.96 -5.79
CA VAL A 66 3.75 2.68 -5.17
C VAL A 66 2.26 2.41 -5.22
N ARG A 67 1.88 1.22 -5.70
CA ARG A 67 0.55 0.64 -5.53
C ARG A 67 0.65 -0.55 -4.58
N LEU A 68 -0.11 -0.48 -3.50
CA LEU A 68 -0.19 -1.51 -2.48
C LEU A 68 -1.61 -2.05 -2.44
N GLU A 69 -1.78 -3.36 -2.50
CA GLU A 69 -3.06 -4.04 -2.32
C GLU A 69 -2.99 -4.92 -1.09
N ALA A 70 -4.00 -4.82 -0.23
CA ALA A 70 -4.05 -5.56 1.02
C ALA A 70 -5.45 -6.05 1.36
N THR A 71 -5.51 -7.22 2.00
CA THR A 71 -6.72 -7.88 2.48
C THR A 71 -6.66 -8.06 3.99
N ALA A 72 -7.80 -7.91 4.66
CA ALA A 72 -7.96 -8.19 6.09
C ALA A 72 -9.32 -8.84 6.36
N PRO A 73 -9.44 -9.65 7.44
CA PRO A 73 -10.72 -10.18 7.84
C PRO A 73 -11.66 -9.04 8.24
N PHE A 74 -12.90 -9.10 7.75
CA PHE A 74 -13.92 -8.10 8.01
C PHE A 74 -15.20 -8.77 8.49
N VAL A 75 -15.65 -8.38 9.68
CA VAL A 75 -16.95 -8.78 10.21
C VAL A 75 -17.85 -7.54 10.16
N PRO A 76 -18.96 -7.55 9.39
CA PRO A 76 -19.89 -6.44 9.36
C PRO A 76 -20.41 -6.15 10.78
N ALA A 77 -20.49 -4.87 11.15
CA ALA A 77 -21.18 -4.49 12.38
C ALA A 77 -22.66 -4.91 12.27
N ARG A 78 -23.14 -5.67 13.25
CA ARG A 78 -24.54 -6.10 13.35
C ARG A 78 -25.45 -4.93 13.72
#